data_AF-A0A1A2YX51-F1
#
_entry.id   AF-A0A1A2YX51-F1
#
_cell.length_a   1.000
_cell.length_b   1.000
_cell.length_c   1.000
_cell.angle_alpha   90.00
_cell.angle_beta   90.00
_cell.angle_gamma   90.00
#
_symmetry.space_group_name_H-M   'P 1'
#
loop_
_entity.id
_entity.type
_entity.pdbx_description
1 polymer ?
#
loop_
_entity_poly.entity_id
_entity_poly.type
_entity_poly.pdbx_seq_one_letter_code
_entity_poly.pdbx_strand_id
1 'polypeptide(L)'
;MITHRSRLTRLAIAALLSGSGLQPLVFAAPAHADPAAVVMAKTQRMSAPNRNSQQDGWYHKNDKLTLECYTRGEAVKGYFSSDIPNGGWDDLWYRVSDNHFVADVDIQMGAQNTVTGACGDQPSVPSSTDGRAMGRTQPSNTAAPGQCTDGAMQKWHEATGEYPDVHGDAKDWANSASAAGWTVVGDAQPRSIVVFQPGVEGADPVTGHVAWVNSTSRRPDGLYINLTEMNNAQHGGPFHWWTRDAKDVPGMSYILAP
;
A
#
# COMPACT_ATOMS: atom_id res chain seq x y z
N MET A 1 55.90 20.00 62.52
CA MET A 1 55.21 18.73 62.87
C MET A 1 53.96 19.10 63.67
N ILE A 2 52.93 19.56 62.97
CA ILE A 2 51.63 18.89 62.72
C ILE A 2 50.82 18.66 64.01
N THR A 3 49.91 19.60 64.28
CA THR A 3 48.66 19.35 65.02
C THR A 3 47.54 20.28 64.54
N HIS A 4 46.41 19.61 64.23
CA HIS A 4 45.02 20.02 64.01
C HIS A 4 44.60 21.49 63.86
N ARG A 5 43.71 21.72 62.88
CA ARG A 5 42.44 22.44 63.09
C ARG A 5 41.40 22.09 62.02
N SER A 6 40.29 21.52 62.49
CA SER A 6 38.98 21.54 61.84
C SER A 6 38.52 22.99 61.64
N ARG A 7 37.76 23.27 60.56
CA ARG A 7 36.68 24.28 60.53
C ARG A 7 35.94 24.33 59.19
N LEU A 8 34.61 24.21 59.31
CA LEU A 8 33.57 25.05 58.71
C LEU A 8 33.23 24.88 57.23
N THR A 9 32.25 24.00 57.04
CA THR A 9 31.05 24.12 56.20
C THR A 9 30.75 25.55 55.71
N ARG A 10 30.64 25.71 54.39
CA ARG A 10 29.88 26.80 53.76
C ARG A 10 28.82 26.17 52.85
N LEU A 11 27.56 26.34 53.24
CA LEU A 11 26.40 26.10 52.39
C LEU A 11 26.47 27.08 51.20
N ALA A 12 26.39 26.55 49.98
CA ALA A 12 25.95 27.30 48.82
C ALA A 12 24.61 26.69 48.38
N ILE A 13 23.52 27.38 48.69
CA ILE A 13 22.18 27.07 48.19
C ILE A 13 22.14 27.57 46.75
N ALA A 14 22.35 26.68 45.78
CA ALA A 14 22.00 26.93 44.39
C ALA A 14 20.52 26.60 44.23
N ALA A 15 19.70 27.62 44.00
CA ALA A 15 18.29 27.47 43.65
C ALA A 15 18.19 26.79 42.27
N LEU A 16 17.88 25.49 42.27
CA LEU A 16 17.45 24.76 41.09
C LEU A 16 16.00 25.13 40.81
N LEU A 17 15.79 25.93 39.77
CA LEU A 17 14.50 26.16 39.15
C LEU A 17 13.91 24.81 38.72
N SER A 18 12.86 24.39 39.41
CA SER A 18 12.01 23.26 39.04
C SER A 18 11.27 23.57 37.74
N GLY A 19 11.89 23.22 36.61
CA GLY A 19 11.20 23.08 35.34
C GLY A 19 10.36 21.80 35.38
N SER A 20 9.10 21.92 35.80
CA SER A 20 8.10 20.86 35.66
C SER A 20 7.75 20.68 34.17
N GLY A 21 8.63 20.01 33.43
CA GLY A 21 8.32 19.50 32.10
C GLY A 21 7.43 18.28 32.25
N LEU A 22 6.12 18.44 32.00
CA LEU A 22 5.24 17.32 31.68
C LEU A 22 5.80 16.64 30.42
N GLN A 23 6.54 15.55 30.61
CA GLN A 23 6.89 14.66 29.51
C GLN A 23 5.63 13.87 29.14
N PRO A 24 5.11 13.97 27.91
CA PRO A 24 4.08 13.07 27.46
C PRO A 24 4.67 11.66 27.40
N LEU A 25 4.09 10.74 28.17
CA LEU A 25 4.30 9.31 28.00
C LEU A 25 3.78 8.95 26.61
N VAL A 26 4.68 8.83 25.64
CA VAL A 26 4.38 8.26 24.33
C VAL A 26 4.14 6.77 24.57
N PHE A 27 2.88 6.37 24.64
CA PHE A 27 2.52 4.96 24.53
C PHE A 27 2.88 4.52 23.11
N ALA A 28 3.94 3.73 22.97
CA ALA A 28 4.22 3.03 21.72
C ALA A 28 2.99 2.16 21.40
N ALA A 29 2.42 2.34 20.20
CA ALA A 29 1.39 1.45 19.70
C ALA A 29 1.90 0.00 19.77
N PRO A 30 1.03 -0.99 20.06
CA PRO A 30 1.43 -2.37 19.94
C PRO A 30 1.87 -2.61 18.49
N ALA A 31 3.09 -3.10 18.30
CA ALA A 31 3.54 -3.52 16.99
C ALA A 31 2.65 -4.69 16.56
N HIS A 32 1.73 -4.45 15.63
CA HIS A 32 1.04 -5.51 14.92
C HIS A 32 2.11 -6.20 14.08
N ALA A 33 2.53 -7.40 14.50
CA ALA A 33 3.40 -8.21 13.67
C ALA A 33 2.63 -8.55 12.40
N ASP A 34 3.24 -8.38 11.22
CA ASP A 34 2.65 -8.86 9.98
C ASP A 34 2.46 -10.39 10.06
N PRO A 35 1.46 -10.97 9.35
CA PRO A 35 1.30 -12.41 9.28
C PRO A 35 2.59 -13.02 8.71
N ALA A 36 3.33 -13.73 9.54
CA ALA A 36 4.65 -14.26 9.19
C ALA A 36 4.63 -15.79 9.19
N ALA A 37 5.26 -16.37 8.18
CA ALA A 37 5.50 -17.80 8.09
C ALA A 37 6.99 -18.09 8.01
N VAL A 38 7.39 -19.26 8.50
CA VAL A 38 8.77 -19.74 8.44
C VAL A 38 8.86 -20.85 7.41
N VAL A 39 9.79 -20.75 6.48
CA VAL A 39 10.01 -21.76 5.45
C VAL A 39 10.68 -22.99 6.07
N MET A 40 10.08 -24.16 5.93
CA MET A 40 10.53 -25.39 6.62
C MET A 40 11.41 -26.27 5.74
N ALA A 41 11.28 -26.15 4.43
CA ALA A 41 12.14 -26.73 3.42
C ALA A 41 12.39 -25.74 2.29
N LYS A 42 13.55 -25.84 1.63
CA LYS A 42 13.83 -25.00 0.46
C LYS A 42 12.73 -25.20 -0.57
N THR A 43 12.02 -24.12 -0.92
CA THR A 43 10.82 -24.15 -1.76
C THR A 43 10.86 -23.06 -2.82
N GLN A 44 10.14 -23.28 -3.91
CA GLN A 44 10.21 -22.41 -5.07
C GLN A 44 9.54 -21.07 -4.80
N ARG A 45 10.18 -19.99 -5.29
CA ARG A 45 9.62 -18.64 -5.30
C ARG A 45 8.90 -18.42 -6.62
N MET A 46 7.59 -18.66 -6.67
CA MET A 46 6.82 -18.75 -7.92
C MET A 46 6.12 -17.43 -8.25
N SER A 47 6.01 -17.08 -9.53
CA SER A 47 5.30 -15.87 -9.96
C SER A 47 3.77 -16.01 -9.96
N ALA A 48 3.24 -17.24 -9.82
CA ALA A 48 1.82 -17.56 -9.70
C ALA A 48 1.64 -18.80 -8.78
N PRO A 49 0.43 -19.13 -8.29
CA PRO A 49 0.18 -20.25 -7.37
C PRO A 49 0.19 -21.62 -8.09
N ASN A 50 1.26 -21.90 -8.84
CA ASN A 50 1.52 -23.17 -9.52
C ASN A 50 3.01 -23.29 -9.84
N ARG A 51 3.50 -24.52 -9.96
CA ARG A 51 4.91 -24.86 -10.24
C ARG A 51 5.32 -24.66 -11.70
N ASN A 52 4.37 -24.44 -12.61
CA ASN A 52 4.64 -24.21 -14.04
C ASN A 52 4.82 -22.72 -14.39
N SER A 53 4.62 -21.83 -13.43
CA SER A 53 4.86 -20.40 -13.57
C SER A 53 6.35 -20.06 -13.51
N GLN A 54 6.71 -18.80 -13.72
CA GLN A 54 8.10 -18.38 -13.65
C GLN A 54 8.61 -18.57 -12.21
N GLN A 55 9.71 -19.31 -12.05
CA GLN A 55 10.38 -19.46 -10.76
C GLN A 55 11.49 -18.42 -10.63
N ASP A 56 11.26 -17.39 -9.81
CA ASP A 56 12.20 -16.31 -9.54
C ASP A 56 13.06 -16.60 -8.32
N GLY A 57 13.70 -17.77 -8.35
CA GLY A 57 14.63 -18.24 -7.33
C GLY A 57 14.01 -19.19 -6.30
N TRP A 58 14.51 -19.10 -5.07
CA TRP A 58 14.17 -20.03 -3.98
C TRP A 58 13.99 -19.28 -2.68
N TYR A 59 12.98 -19.69 -1.92
CA TYR A 59 12.96 -19.45 -0.49
C TYR A 59 13.76 -20.56 0.20
N HIS A 60 14.61 -20.17 1.14
CA HIS A 60 15.49 -21.06 1.88
C HIS A 60 14.86 -21.45 3.21
N LYS A 61 15.26 -22.62 3.72
CA LYS A 61 14.83 -23.07 5.04
C LYS A 61 15.19 -22.01 6.10
N ASN A 62 14.24 -21.73 6.97
CA ASN A 62 14.23 -20.71 8.02
C ASN A 62 14.04 -19.26 7.53
N ASP A 63 13.81 -19.02 6.23
CA ASP A 63 13.38 -17.71 5.77
C ASP A 63 12.05 -17.34 6.44
N LYS A 64 11.94 -16.09 6.88
CA LYS A 64 10.71 -15.52 7.41
C LYS A 64 10.01 -14.76 6.30
N LEU A 65 8.84 -15.22 5.91
CA LEU A 65 8.03 -14.64 4.85
C LEU A 65 6.87 -13.87 5.46
N THR A 66 6.68 -12.63 5.00
CA THR A 66 5.45 -11.88 5.29
C THR A 66 4.40 -12.29 4.28
N LEU A 67 3.28 -12.84 4.74
CA LEU A 67 2.18 -13.32 3.91
C LEU A 67 1.10 -12.26 3.77
N GLU A 68 0.55 -12.11 2.57
CA GLU A 68 -0.45 -11.09 2.24
C GLU A 68 -1.86 -11.65 2.06
N CYS A 69 -2.02 -12.80 1.40
CA CYS A 69 -3.29 -13.49 1.15
C CYS A 69 -3.07 -14.96 0.80
N TYR A 70 -4.09 -15.81 0.97
CA TYR A 70 -4.06 -17.18 0.46
C TYR A 70 -4.85 -17.32 -0.84
N THR A 71 -4.46 -18.22 -1.71
CA THR A 71 -5.23 -18.58 -2.91
C THR A 71 -5.15 -20.09 -3.13
N ARG A 72 -6.14 -20.63 -3.84
CA ARG A 72 -6.13 -22.03 -4.27
C ARG A 72 -5.44 -22.10 -5.63
N GLY A 73 -4.49 -23.01 -5.75
CA GLY A 73 -3.60 -23.14 -6.91
C GLY A 73 -3.41 -24.59 -7.32
N GLU A 74 -2.24 -24.90 -7.86
CA GLU A 74 -1.86 -26.27 -8.15
C GLU A 74 -1.72 -27.07 -6.85
N ALA A 75 -2.37 -28.24 -6.77
CA ALA A 75 -2.14 -29.16 -5.67
C ALA A 75 -0.69 -29.65 -5.70
N VAL A 76 0.04 -29.47 -4.61
CA VAL A 76 1.45 -29.85 -4.49
C VAL A 76 1.73 -30.67 -3.23
N LYS A 77 2.90 -31.31 -3.23
CA LYS A 77 3.49 -31.96 -2.06
C LYS A 77 4.76 -31.25 -1.62
N GLY A 78 4.96 -31.19 -0.32
CA GLY A 78 6.08 -30.52 0.33
C GLY A 78 6.35 -31.06 1.73
N TYR A 79 6.96 -30.23 2.56
CA TYR A 79 7.44 -30.59 3.89
C TYR A 79 6.37 -31.21 4.80
N PHE A 80 5.18 -30.62 4.86
CA PHE A 80 4.07 -31.06 5.73
C PHE A 80 3.15 -32.11 5.10
N SER A 81 3.42 -32.55 3.87
CA SER A 81 2.55 -33.50 3.16
C SER A 81 2.35 -34.83 3.86
N SER A 82 3.26 -35.28 4.73
CA SER A 82 3.07 -36.51 5.52
C SER A 82 1.91 -36.40 6.51
N ASP A 83 1.59 -35.17 6.91
CA ASP A 83 0.66 -34.87 7.99
C ASP A 83 -0.73 -34.50 7.45
N ILE A 84 -0.87 -34.42 6.11
CA ILE A 84 -2.10 -34.01 5.42
C ILE A 84 -2.90 -35.24 4.95
N PRO A 85 -4.19 -35.37 5.35
CA PRO A 85 -5.08 -36.42 4.83
C PRO A 85 -5.30 -36.28 3.31
N ASN A 86 -5.85 -37.29 2.63
CA ASN A 86 -5.97 -37.34 1.14
C ASN A 86 -4.65 -37.52 0.38
N GLY A 87 -3.72 -38.28 0.97
CA GLY A 87 -2.47 -38.67 0.29
C GLY A 87 -1.43 -37.56 0.21
N GLY A 88 -1.56 -36.51 1.03
CA GLY A 88 -0.55 -35.49 1.26
C GLY A 88 -0.53 -34.30 0.32
N TRP A 89 -1.57 -34.12 -0.51
CA TRP A 89 -1.67 -33.00 -1.44
C TRP A 89 -2.38 -31.82 -0.79
N ASP A 90 -1.84 -30.61 -0.98
CA ASP A 90 -2.52 -29.36 -0.66
C ASP A 90 -2.45 -28.41 -1.86
N ASP A 91 -3.55 -27.74 -2.15
CA ASP A 91 -3.67 -26.73 -3.19
C ASP A 91 -3.67 -25.30 -2.63
N LEU A 92 -3.35 -25.12 -1.35
CA LEU A 92 -3.21 -23.81 -0.72
C LEU A 92 -1.84 -23.18 -1.00
N TRP A 93 -1.87 -21.94 -1.51
CA TRP A 93 -0.70 -21.11 -1.76
C TRP A 93 -0.87 -19.75 -1.09
N TYR A 94 0.22 -19.12 -0.67
CA TYR A 94 0.21 -17.78 -0.12
C TYR A 94 0.99 -16.82 -0.99
N ARG A 95 0.44 -15.62 -1.17
CA ARG A 95 1.18 -14.48 -1.70
C ARG A 95 2.07 -13.92 -0.60
N VAL A 96 3.34 -13.73 -0.92
CA VAL A 96 4.36 -13.14 -0.06
C VAL A 96 4.51 -11.66 -0.43
N SER A 97 4.93 -10.82 0.52
CA SER A 97 5.11 -9.37 0.34
C SER A 97 6.09 -8.97 -0.77
N ASP A 98 6.90 -9.92 -1.24
CA ASP A 98 7.79 -9.73 -2.38
C ASP A 98 7.12 -10.01 -3.74
N ASN A 99 5.79 -10.15 -3.78
CA ASN A 99 4.94 -10.44 -4.94
C ASN A 99 5.06 -11.85 -5.53
N HIS A 100 5.57 -12.83 -4.78
CA HIS A 100 5.64 -14.22 -5.23
C HIS A 100 4.72 -15.11 -4.41
N PHE A 101 4.58 -16.35 -4.86
CA PHE A 101 3.75 -17.37 -4.22
C PHE A 101 4.63 -18.47 -3.65
N VAL A 102 4.23 -18.94 -2.48
CA VAL A 102 4.81 -20.09 -1.79
C VAL A 102 3.69 -21.06 -1.41
N ALA A 103 3.94 -22.36 -1.51
CA ALA A 103 2.96 -23.37 -1.17
C ALA A 103 2.86 -23.57 0.36
N ASP A 104 1.64 -23.74 0.88
CA ASP A 104 1.38 -23.95 2.32
C ASP A 104 2.17 -25.13 2.88
N VAL A 105 2.27 -26.21 2.10
CA VAL A 105 2.97 -27.44 2.46
C VAL A 105 4.43 -27.26 2.85
N ASP A 106 5.08 -26.14 2.50
CA ASP A 106 6.50 -25.89 2.78
C ASP A 106 6.74 -24.80 3.84
N ILE A 107 5.67 -24.21 4.40
CA ILE A 107 5.77 -23.10 5.35
C ILE A 107 5.03 -23.40 6.65
N GLN A 108 5.59 -22.95 7.77
CA GLN A 108 4.95 -23.04 9.08
C GLN A 108 4.37 -21.67 9.45
N MET A 109 3.06 -21.62 9.66
CA MET A 109 2.37 -20.44 10.17
C MET A 109 2.71 -20.21 11.65
N GLY A 110 3.05 -18.97 12.02
CA GLY A 110 3.28 -18.59 13.41
C GLY A 110 2.01 -18.63 14.26
N ALA A 111 2.13 -19.00 15.55
CA ALA A 111 1.00 -19.15 16.50
C ALA A 111 0.28 -17.85 16.88
N GLN A 112 0.75 -16.70 16.40
CA GLN A 112 0.14 -15.39 16.59
C GLN A 112 0.09 -14.75 15.20
N ASN A 113 -1.03 -14.93 14.50
CA ASN A 113 -1.61 -13.97 13.55
C ASN A 113 -2.64 -14.68 12.65
N THR A 114 -3.86 -14.18 12.73
CA THR A 114 -5.03 -14.56 11.94
C THR A 114 -4.69 -14.56 10.45
N VAL A 115 -5.05 -15.66 9.78
CA VAL A 115 -4.91 -15.88 8.34
C VAL A 115 -5.51 -14.70 7.55
N THR A 116 -4.70 -14.14 6.67
CA THR A 116 -5.05 -13.23 5.58
C THR A 116 -6.18 -13.83 4.73
N GLY A 117 -7.24 -13.11 4.35
CA GLY A 117 -8.32 -13.71 3.55
C GLY A 117 -7.90 -14.16 2.14
N ALA A 118 -8.83 -14.75 1.39
CA ALA A 118 -8.55 -15.27 0.06
C ALA A 118 -8.15 -14.14 -0.93
N CYS A 119 -7.16 -14.40 -1.78
CA CYS A 119 -6.73 -13.48 -2.84
C CYS A 119 -7.89 -13.32 -3.83
N GLY A 120 -8.60 -12.19 -3.74
CA GLY A 120 -9.79 -11.89 -4.53
C GLY A 120 -11.09 -11.72 -3.73
N ASP A 121 -11.20 -12.32 -2.53
CA ASP A 121 -12.36 -12.19 -1.62
C ASP A 121 -12.00 -11.46 -0.32
N GLN A 122 -11.10 -10.49 -0.41
CA GLN A 122 -10.92 -9.47 0.60
C GLN A 122 -11.42 -8.13 0.06
N PRO A 123 -12.40 -7.48 0.74
CA PRO A 123 -12.53 -6.03 0.67
C PRO A 123 -11.14 -5.48 0.94
N SER A 124 -10.64 -4.62 0.06
CA SER A 124 -9.34 -3.94 0.17
C SER A 124 -8.96 -3.66 1.63
N VAL A 125 -8.12 -4.52 2.23
CA VAL A 125 -7.56 -4.25 3.56
C VAL A 125 -6.54 -3.13 3.35
N PRO A 126 -6.52 -2.09 4.21
CA PRO A 126 -5.78 -0.87 3.95
C PRO A 126 -4.30 -1.20 3.82
N SER A 127 -3.67 -0.74 2.73
CA SER A 127 -2.24 -0.41 2.80
C SER A 127 -2.05 0.44 4.05
N SER A 128 -1.07 0.10 4.86
CA SER A 128 -0.72 0.85 6.06
C SER A 128 -0.85 2.35 5.81
N THR A 129 -1.74 2.98 6.58
CA THR A 129 -1.95 4.44 6.62
C THR A 129 -0.69 5.17 7.14
N ASP A 130 0.39 4.43 7.43
CA ASP A 130 1.65 4.92 8.00
C ASP A 130 2.65 5.44 6.94
N GLY A 131 2.30 5.47 5.64
CA GLY A 131 3.20 5.95 4.56
C GLY A 131 2.59 6.90 3.53
N ARG A 132 1.26 7.13 3.55
CA ARG A 132 0.59 8.03 2.61
C ARG A 132 0.38 9.38 3.29
N ALA A 133 1.26 10.33 2.98
CA ALA A 133 1.18 11.67 3.51
C ALA A 133 -0.16 12.30 3.10
N MET A 134 -0.92 12.73 4.11
CA MET A 134 -2.12 13.52 3.92
C MET A 134 -1.70 14.96 3.62
N GLY A 135 -2.08 15.44 2.44
CA GLY A 135 -1.88 16.82 2.06
C GLY A 135 -3.01 17.72 2.55
N ARG A 136 -2.93 18.98 2.16
CA ARG A 136 -4.01 19.95 2.35
C ARG A 136 -5.28 19.49 1.65
N THR A 137 -6.42 19.77 2.29
CA THR A 137 -7.76 19.53 1.75
C THR A 137 -8.46 20.84 1.43
N GLN A 138 -9.52 20.77 0.65
CA GLN A 138 -10.42 21.87 0.35
C GLN A 138 -11.86 21.52 0.77
N PRO A 139 -12.72 22.50 1.09
CA PRO A 139 -14.04 22.24 1.67
C PRO A 139 -15.07 21.69 0.67
N SER A 140 -14.80 21.77 -0.63
CA SER A 140 -15.73 21.36 -1.68
C SER A 140 -15.00 20.99 -2.97
N ASN A 141 -15.70 20.27 -3.85
CA ASN A 141 -15.23 20.04 -5.21
C ASN A 141 -15.25 21.36 -6.02
N THR A 142 -14.07 21.84 -6.41
CA THR A 142 -13.90 23.08 -7.20
C THR A 142 -13.69 22.82 -8.69
N ALA A 143 -13.67 21.56 -9.12
CA ALA A 143 -13.52 21.20 -10.52
C ALA A 143 -14.77 21.57 -11.34
N ALA A 144 -14.58 21.79 -12.64
CA ALA A 144 -15.67 22.11 -13.54
C ALA A 144 -16.66 20.92 -13.65
N PRO A 145 -17.97 21.11 -13.38
CA PRO A 145 -18.93 20.01 -13.37
C PRO A 145 -18.92 19.19 -14.65
N GLY A 146 -18.98 17.88 -14.48
CA GLY A 146 -19.03 16.93 -15.59
C GLY A 146 -17.68 16.61 -16.21
N GLN A 147 -16.56 17.16 -15.73
CA GLN A 147 -15.21 16.89 -16.25
C GLN A 147 -14.53 15.70 -15.56
N CYS A 148 -13.42 15.23 -16.12
CA CYS A 148 -12.62 14.16 -15.52
C CYS A 148 -12.12 14.52 -14.11
N THR A 149 -11.74 15.79 -13.92
CA THR A 149 -11.34 16.37 -12.64
C THR A 149 -12.48 16.34 -11.63
N ASP A 150 -13.71 16.68 -12.04
CA ASP A 150 -14.91 16.61 -11.20
C ASP A 150 -15.22 15.17 -10.76
N GLY A 151 -15.20 14.23 -11.71
CA GLY A 151 -15.40 12.82 -11.39
C GLY A 151 -14.32 12.25 -10.46
N ALA A 152 -13.05 12.60 -10.68
CA ALA A 152 -11.96 12.15 -9.81
C ALA A 152 -12.09 12.70 -8.38
N MET A 153 -12.47 13.97 -8.23
CA MET A 153 -12.73 14.59 -6.91
C MET A 153 -13.91 13.95 -6.21
N GLN A 154 -14.99 13.67 -6.93
CA GLN A 154 -16.16 12.98 -6.38
C GLN A 154 -15.78 11.59 -5.87
N LYS A 155 -15.02 10.81 -6.64
CA LYS A 155 -14.56 9.47 -6.23
C LYS A 155 -13.61 9.52 -5.03
N TRP A 156 -12.73 10.50 -4.99
CA TRP A 156 -11.87 10.72 -3.83
C TRP A 156 -12.71 11.01 -2.57
N HIS A 157 -13.70 11.88 -2.67
CA HIS A 157 -14.58 12.20 -1.56
C HIS A 157 -15.44 11.02 -1.11
N GLU A 158 -15.98 10.24 -2.05
CA GLU A 158 -16.66 8.98 -1.73
C GLU A 158 -15.76 8.00 -0.95
N ALA A 159 -14.46 7.97 -1.28
CA ALA A 159 -13.50 7.06 -0.65
C ALA A 159 -12.93 7.58 0.69
N THR A 160 -12.88 8.89 0.90
CA THR A 160 -12.12 9.50 2.02
C THR A 160 -12.96 10.42 2.91
N GLY A 161 -14.10 10.91 2.44
CA GLY A 161 -14.86 11.98 3.09
C GLY A 161 -14.28 13.39 2.88
N GLU A 162 -13.16 13.53 2.16
CA GLU A 162 -12.43 14.78 1.99
C GLU A 162 -12.29 15.16 0.51
N TYR A 163 -11.92 16.40 0.20
CA TYR A 163 -11.48 16.80 -1.13
C TYR A 163 -10.01 17.22 -1.08
N PRO A 164 -9.12 16.66 -1.90
CA PRO A 164 -7.71 17.03 -1.89
C PRO A 164 -7.55 18.43 -2.50
N ASP A 165 -6.65 19.24 -1.95
CA ASP A 165 -6.31 20.57 -2.46
C ASP A 165 -5.44 20.47 -3.73
N VAL A 166 -6.06 20.06 -4.84
CA VAL A 166 -5.44 19.89 -6.16
C VAL A 166 -6.03 20.87 -7.16
N HIS A 167 -5.18 21.36 -8.06
CA HIS A 167 -5.53 22.44 -8.98
C HIS A 167 -4.91 22.25 -10.37
N GLY A 168 -5.44 23.02 -11.32
CA GLY A 168 -5.02 23.05 -12.71
C GLY A 168 -5.73 22.01 -13.58
N ASP A 169 -5.23 21.87 -14.80
CA ASP A 169 -5.66 20.79 -15.70
C ASP A 169 -5.17 19.45 -15.16
N ALA A 170 -5.77 18.35 -15.64
CA ALA A 170 -5.44 17.00 -15.20
C ALA A 170 -3.92 16.72 -15.14
N LYS A 171 -3.17 17.11 -16.18
CA LYS A 171 -1.70 16.96 -16.23
C LYS A 171 -0.94 17.60 -15.07
N ASP A 172 -1.49 18.65 -14.46
CA ASP A 172 -0.85 19.44 -13.41
C ASP A 172 -1.10 18.87 -12.00
N TRP A 173 -2.03 17.92 -11.87
CA TRP A 173 -2.52 17.44 -10.57
C TRP A 173 -1.46 16.73 -9.74
N ALA A 174 -0.56 15.97 -10.36
CA ALA A 174 0.52 15.32 -9.63
C ALA A 174 1.43 16.37 -8.94
N ASN A 175 1.75 17.45 -9.65
CA ASN A 175 2.58 18.53 -9.10
C ASN A 175 1.83 19.34 -8.04
N SER A 176 0.56 19.68 -8.27
CA SER A 176 -0.22 20.43 -7.29
C SER A 176 -0.51 19.61 -6.03
N ALA A 177 -0.79 18.32 -6.17
CA ALA A 177 -0.96 17.40 -5.04
C ALA A 177 0.32 17.27 -4.21
N SER A 178 1.47 17.09 -4.86
CA SER A 178 2.76 17.03 -4.17
C SER A 178 3.06 18.35 -3.43
N ALA A 179 2.80 19.50 -4.06
CA ALA A 179 2.93 20.82 -3.42
C ALA A 179 1.92 21.05 -2.28
N ALA A 180 0.77 20.38 -2.30
CA ALA A 180 -0.19 20.34 -1.22
C ALA A 180 0.19 19.38 -0.09
N GLY A 181 1.23 18.54 -0.28
CA GLY A 181 1.74 17.61 0.72
C GLY A 181 1.22 16.18 0.60
N TRP A 182 0.50 15.86 -0.49
CA TRP A 182 0.03 14.51 -0.75
C TRP A 182 1.18 13.62 -1.23
N THR A 183 1.15 12.34 -0.85
CA THR A 183 2.05 11.35 -1.47
C THR A 183 1.67 11.17 -2.94
N VAL A 184 2.67 11.40 -3.81
CA VAL A 184 2.57 11.15 -5.26
C VAL A 184 3.67 10.17 -5.65
N VAL A 185 3.29 9.11 -6.35
CA VAL A 185 4.22 8.05 -6.78
C VAL A 185 4.09 7.77 -8.27
N GLY A 186 5.12 7.14 -8.85
CA GLY A 186 5.08 6.64 -10.22
C GLY A 186 4.46 5.24 -10.33
N ASP A 187 4.46 4.46 -9.26
CA ASP A 187 3.95 3.09 -9.27
C ASP A 187 2.44 3.04 -9.04
N ALA A 188 1.74 2.23 -9.84
CA ALA A 188 0.30 2.08 -9.72
C ALA A 188 -0.12 1.54 -8.35
N GLN A 189 -1.01 2.29 -7.68
CA GLN A 189 -1.62 1.85 -6.43
C GLN A 189 -3.12 2.06 -6.44
N PRO A 190 -3.90 1.13 -5.85
CA PRO A 190 -5.32 1.34 -5.64
C PRO A 190 -5.56 2.48 -4.65
N ARG A 191 -6.81 2.98 -4.64
CA ARG A 191 -7.24 4.04 -3.74
C ARG A 191 -6.40 5.29 -3.95
N SER A 192 -6.33 5.72 -5.20
CA SER A 192 -5.55 6.86 -5.67
C SER A 192 -6.26 7.53 -6.84
N ILE A 193 -5.88 8.77 -7.15
CA ILE A 193 -6.15 9.36 -8.45
C ILE A 193 -4.95 9.08 -9.34
N VAL A 194 -5.19 8.46 -10.50
CA VAL A 194 -4.19 8.39 -11.56
C VAL A 194 -4.24 9.67 -12.40
N VAL A 195 -3.07 10.21 -12.70
CA VAL A 195 -2.84 11.33 -13.61
C VAL A 195 -2.18 10.78 -14.86
N PHE A 196 -2.88 10.88 -15.99
CA PHE A 196 -2.35 10.62 -17.32
C PHE A 196 -1.78 11.92 -17.89
N GLN A 197 -0.48 11.93 -18.18
CA GLN A 197 0.12 13.03 -18.94
C GLN A 197 -0.47 13.10 -20.36
N PRO A 198 -0.33 14.25 -21.05
CA PRO A 198 -0.96 14.44 -22.35
C PRO A 198 -0.63 13.34 -23.37
N GLY A 199 -1.66 12.76 -23.99
CA GLY A 199 -1.55 11.68 -24.98
C GLY A 199 -1.34 10.26 -24.43
N VAL A 200 -1.13 10.08 -23.12
CA VAL A 200 -0.92 8.76 -22.51
C VAL A 200 -2.26 8.01 -22.40
N GLU A 201 -2.30 6.74 -22.83
CA GLU A 201 -3.51 5.88 -22.80
C GLU A 201 -4.74 6.56 -23.43
N GLY A 202 -4.55 7.39 -24.46
CA GLY A 202 -5.62 8.11 -25.15
C GLY A 202 -6.10 9.39 -24.44
N ALA A 203 -5.40 9.86 -23.41
CA ALA A 203 -5.67 11.12 -22.74
C ALA A 203 -5.57 12.32 -23.70
N ASP A 204 -6.28 13.41 -23.35
CA ASP A 204 -6.26 14.64 -24.13
C ASP A 204 -4.82 15.15 -24.35
N PRO A 205 -4.43 15.50 -25.59
CA PRO A 205 -3.05 15.84 -25.92
C PRO A 205 -2.59 17.21 -25.37
N VAL A 206 -3.48 17.98 -24.73
CA VAL A 206 -3.15 19.28 -24.13
C VAL A 206 -3.31 19.26 -22.63
N THR A 207 -4.43 18.74 -22.15
CA THR A 207 -4.84 18.83 -20.73
C THR A 207 -4.56 17.56 -19.92
N GLY A 208 -4.27 16.43 -20.58
CA GLY A 208 -4.11 15.14 -19.93
C GLY A 208 -5.45 14.53 -19.49
N HIS A 209 -5.42 13.59 -18.55
CA HIS A 209 -6.63 13.00 -17.98
C HIS A 209 -6.41 12.56 -16.54
N VAL A 210 -7.48 12.52 -15.73
CA VAL A 210 -7.43 11.97 -14.37
C VAL A 210 -8.60 11.02 -14.14
N ALA A 211 -8.34 9.98 -13.35
CA ALA A 211 -9.34 8.98 -12.98
C ALA A 211 -9.08 8.43 -11.58
N TRP A 212 -10.10 7.82 -10.98
CA TRP A 212 -9.94 7.11 -9.70
C TRP A 212 -9.52 5.66 -9.94
N VAL A 213 -8.50 5.18 -9.23
CA VAL A 213 -8.01 3.80 -9.32
C VAL A 213 -8.74 2.92 -8.31
N ASN A 214 -9.56 2.00 -8.80
CA ASN A 214 -10.28 1.03 -7.99
C ASN A 214 -9.35 -0.10 -7.51
N SER A 215 -8.57 -0.67 -8.43
CA SER A 215 -7.68 -1.81 -8.15
C SER A 215 -6.51 -1.88 -9.13
N THR A 216 -5.49 -2.67 -8.78
CA THR A 216 -4.36 -3.00 -9.68
C THR A 216 -4.34 -4.51 -9.94
N SER A 217 -3.85 -4.90 -11.13
CA SER A 217 -3.76 -6.29 -11.54
C SER A 217 -2.50 -6.51 -12.38
N ARG A 218 -1.67 -7.47 -11.98
CA ARG A 218 -0.51 -7.89 -12.78
C ARG A 218 -0.96 -8.91 -13.81
N ARG A 219 -0.70 -8.64 -15.08
CA ARG A 219 -0.95 -9.52 -16.22
C ARG A 219 0.39 -9.94 -16.85
N PRO A 220 0.42 -10.99 -17.68
CA PRO A 220 1.67 -11.45 -18.31
C PRO A 220 2.38 -10.36 -19.11
N ASP A 221 1.65 -9.39 -19.65
CA ASP A 221 2.18 -8.34 -20.49
C ASP A 221 2.40 -7.01 -19.75
N GLY A 222 2.07 -6.90 -18.47
CA GLY A 222 2.34 -5.71 -17.67
C GLY A 222 1.42 -5.52 -16.46
N LEU A 223 1.59 -4.39 -15.78
CA LEU A 223 0.68 -3.96 -14.73
C LEU A 223 -0.51 -3.23 -15.35
N TYR A 224 -1.70 -3.49 -14.83
CA TYR A 224 -2.95 -2.85 -15.24
C TYR A 224 -3.61 -2.21 -14.03
N ILE A 225 -4.30 -1.10 -14.26
CA ILE A 225 -5.20 -0.46 -13.31
C ILE A 225 -6.63 -0.63 -13.77
N ASN A 226 -7.53 -0.97 -12.85
CA ASN A 226 -8.95 -0.79 -13.05
C ASN A 226 -9.32 0.59 -12.52
N LEU A 227 -9.87 1.45 -13.38
CA LEU A 227 -10.17 2.83 -13.05
C LEU A 227 -11.61 3.18 -13.32
N THR A 228 -12.13 4.16 -12.58
CA THR A 228 -13.41 4.82 -12.81
C THR A 228 -13.16 6.28 -13.16
N GLU A 229 -13.68 6.72 -14.30
CA GLU A 229 -13.45 8.07 -14.84
C GLU A 229 -14.75 8.71 -15.31
N MET A 230 -14.76 10.04 -15.35
CA MET A 230 -15.83 10.83 -15.95
C MET A 230 -15.29 11.57 -17.17
N ASN A 231 -16.15 11.81 -18.17
CA ASN A 231 -15.79 12.57 -19.36
C ASN A 231 -14.57 11.99 -20.09
N ASN A 232 -14.60 10.67 -20.30
CA ASN A 232 -13.79 10.10 -21.35
C ASN A 232 -14.45 10.46 -22.69
N ALA A 233 -13.76 11.27 -23.51
CA ALA A 233 -14.25 11.76 -24.79
C ALA A 233 -14.62 10.63 -25.77
N GLN A 234 -14.06 9.43 -25.59
CA GLN A 234 -14.34 8.25 -26.40
C GLN A 234 -15.60 7.48 -25.93
N HIS A 235 -16.13 7.81 -24.74
CA HIS A 235 -17.17 7.02 -24.05
C HIS A 235 -18.30 7.87 -23.44
N GLY A 236 -18.69 8.96 -24.10
CA GLY A 236 -19.95 9.67 -23.82
C GLY A 236 -19.80 11.14 -23.43
N GLY A 237 -18.58 11.62 -23.13
CA GLY A 237 -18.35 13.03 -22.84
C GLY A 237 -18.81 13.45 -21.43
N PRO A 238 -19.09 14.74 -21.19
CA PRO A 238 -19.32 15.27 -19.84
C PRO A 238 -20.46 14.56 -19.09
N PHE A 239 -20.29 14.35 -17.78
CA PHE A 239 -21.23 13.65 -16.88
C PHE A 239 -21.41 12.14 -17.13
N HIS A 240 -20.74 11.56 -18.13
CA HIS A 240 -20.78 10.12 -18.36
C HIS A 240 -19.64 9.43 -17.61
N TRP A 241 -20.00 8.42 -16.81
CA TRP A 241 -19.07 7.57 -16.08
C TRP A 241 -18.67 6.35 -16.91
N TRP A 242 -17.40 5.98 -16.79
CA TRP A 242 -16.88 4.77 -17.40
C TRP A 242 -15.92 4.07 -16.45
N THR A 243 -15.96 2.74 -16.47
CA THR A 243 -14.99 1.89 -15.77
C THR A 243 -14.27 1.04 -16.79
N ARG A 244 -12.94 1.09 -16.77
CA ARG A 244 -12.11 0.31 -17.69
C ARG A 244 -10.81 -0.11 -17.03
N ASP A 245 -10.14 -1.04 -17.70
CA ASP A 245 -8.74 -1.28 -17.45
C ASP A 245 -7.87 -0.40 -18.35
N ALA A 246 -6.78 0.11 -17.79
CA ALA A 246 -5.70 0.78 -18.51
C ALA A 246 -4.39 0.10 -18.14
N LYS A 247 -3.46 0.03 -19.09
CA LYS A 247 -2.12 -0.47 -18.79
C LYS A 247 -1.36 0.62 -18.05
N ASP A 248 -0.68 0.26 -16.97
CA ASP A 248 0.26 1.16 -16.32
C ASP A 248 1.51 1.30 -17.20
N VAL A 249 1.77 2.52 -17.64
CA VAL A 249 2.82 2.86 -18.61
C VAL A 249 3.50 4.17 -18.21
N PRO A 250 4.73 4.42 -18.70
CA PRO A 250 5.41 5.69 -18.45
C PRO A 250 4.54 6.90 -18.84
N GLY A 251 4.55 7.93 -17.99
CA GLY A 251 3.68 9.10 -18.14
C GLY A 251 2.40 9.04 -17.29
N MET A 252 2.25 8.00 -16.46
CA MET A 252 1.25 7.92 -15.41
C MET A 252 1.86 8.24 -14.05
N SER A 253 1.08 8.83 -13.17
CA SER A 253 1.44 9.08 -11.77
C SER A 253 0.22 8.99 -10.88
N TYR A 254 0.41 8.73 -9.58
CA TYR A 254 -0.67 8.35 -8.68
C TYR A 254 -0.64 9.20 -7.41
N ILE A 255 -1.70 9.96 -7.20
CA ILE A 255 -1.94 10.76 -5.99
C ILE A 255 -2.64 9.84 -5.00
N LEU A 256 -1.98 9.48 -3.91
CA LEU A 256 -2.48 8.46 -3.00
C LEU A 256 -3.43 9.05 -1.97
N ALA A 257 -4.65 8.51 -1.90
CA ALA A 257 -5.53 8.79 -0.78
C ALA A 257 -5.03 8.07 0.49
N PRO A 258 -5.20 8.68 1.67
CA PRO A 258 -4.68 8.14 2.92
C PRO A 258 -5.38 6.83 3.29
#